data_AF-A0A7S2DPH6-F1
#
_entry.id   AF-A0A7S2DPH6-F1
#
_cell.length_a   1.000
_cell.length_b   1.000
_cell.length_c   1.000
_cell.angle_alpha   90.00
_cell.angle_beta   90.00
_cell.angle_gamma   90.00
#
_symmetry.space_group_name_H-M   'P 1'
#
loop_
_entity.id
_entity.type
_entity.pdbx_description
1 polymer ?
#
loop_
_entity_poly.entity_id
_entity_poly.type
_entity_poly.pdbx_seq_one_letter_code
_entity_poly.pdbx_strand_id
1 'polypeptide(L)'
;SIFDRSTYEQNVTLVFVESICNDPLILARNYKMKLQNDDYRGKDAEAALDDFQERVKKYEEVYEECEDDELGNMISYIKLYNVGEKVVTRNCNGHIPSQVAYFLMNVHITPRKIWLSRHAESLDQVNGLLGRDSSTMTEYGNEYAVKLASMI
;
A
#
# COMPACT_ATOMS: atom_id res chain seq x y z
N SER A 1 3.80 -5.45 -27.80
CA SER A 1 3.17 -5.09 -26.51
C SER A 1 4.24 -4.98 -25.41
N ILE A 2 3.88 -4.64 -24.16
CA ILE A 2 4.82 -4.68 -23.01
C ILE A 2 5.45 -6.08 -22.86
N PHE A 3 4.69 -7.12 -23.20
CA PHE A 3 5.13 -8.51 -23.21
C PHE A 3 6.25 -8.78 -24.20
N ASP A 4 6.15 -8.25 -25.43
CA ASP A 4 7.21 -8.41 -26.43
C ASP A 4 8.51 -7.75 -25.95
N ARG A 5 8.42 -6.65 -25.19
CA ARG A 5 9.60 -6.01 -24.60
C ARG A 5 10.20 -6.83 -23.45
N SER A 6 9.38 -7.38 -22.56
CA SER A 6 9.85 -8.19 -21.43
C SER A 6 10.39 -9.57 -21.82
N THR A 7 9.90 -10.14 -22.93
CA THR A 7 10.38 -11.43 -23.44
C THR A 7 11.63 -11.30 -24.32
N TYR A 8 11.84 -10.15 -24.95
CA TYR A 8 13.07 -9.84 -25.69
C TYR A 8 14.26 -9.51 -24.78
N GLU A 9 14.04 -8.90 -23.62
CA GLU A 9 15.08 -8.64 -22.62
C GLU A 9 15.14 -9.78 -21.60
N GLN A 10 16.09 -10.70 -21.81
CA GLN A 10 16.21 -11.97 -21.09
C GLN A 10 16.28 -11.83 -19.56
N ASN A 11 15.54 -12.70 -18.85
CA ASN A 11 15.50 -12.93 -17.39
C ASN A 11 14.65 -12.01 -16.49
N VAL A 12 13.55 -11.44 -16.99
CA VAL A 12 12.58 -10.72 -16.13
C VAL A 12 11.32 -11.55 -15.90
N THR A 13 10.96 -11.76 -14.63
CA THR A 13 9.64 -12.29 -14.25
C THR A 13 8.62 -11.14 -14.25
N LEU A 14 7.59 -11.26 -15.09
CA LEU A 14 6.52 -10.28 -15.17
C LEU A 14 5.31 -10.73 -14.34
N VAL A 15 4.86 -9.87 -13.42
CA VAL A 15 3.64 -10.08 -12.63
C VAL A 15 2.79 -8.81 -12.72
N PHE A 16 1.54 -8.95 -13.15
CA PHE A 16 0.57 -7.86 -13.19
C PHE A 16 -0.05 -7.67 -11.81
N VAL A 17 -0.21 -6.42 -11.38
CA VAL A 17 -0.98 -6.09 -10.18
C VAL A 17 -2.14 -5.21 -10.62
N GLU A 18 -3.33 -5.78 -10.61
CA GLU A 18 -4.55 -5.12 -11.06
C GLU A 18 -5.39 -4.73 -9.84
N SER A 19 -5.73 -3.45 -9.71
CA SER A 19 -6.59 -2.95 -8.63
C SER A 19 -7.97 -2.68 -9.18
N ILE A 20 -8.92 -3.51 -8.79
CA ILE A 20 -10.32 -3.45 -9.23
C ILE A 20 -11.15 -2.89 -8.07
N CYS A 21 -11.85 -1.79 -8.27
CA CYS A 21 -12.69 -1.21 -7.23
C CYS A 21 -14.03 -0.78 -7.83
N ASN A 22 -15.10 -1.39 -7.34
CA ASN A 22 -16.47 -1.06 -7.71
C ASN A 22 -17.27 -0.48 -6.54
N ASP A 23 -16.67 -0.34 -5.36
CA ASP A 23 -17.27 0.33 -4.20
C ASP A 23 -17.30 1.86 -4.41
N PRO A 24 -18.50 2.48 -4.53
CA PRO A 24 -18.63 3.91 -4.75
C PRO A 24 -18.05 4.79 -3.64
N LEU A 25 -18.06 4.32 -2.39
CA LEU A 25 -17.52 5.06 -1.25
C LEU A 25 -15.99 5.10 -1.29
N ILE A 26 -15.37 3.98 -1.64
CA ILE A 26 -13.91 3.90 -1.82
C ILE A 26 -13.49 4.77 -2.99
N LEU A 27 -14.18 4.67 -4.13
CA LEU A 27 -13.93 5.50 -5.31
C LEU A 27 -14.04 6.99 -4.98
N ALA A 28 -15.13 7.43 -4.35
CA ALA A 28 -15.32 8.82 -3.97
C ALA A 28 -14.22 9.34 -3.03
N ARG A 29 -13.77 8.51 -2.06
CA ARG A 29 -12.64 8.88 -1.19
C ARG A 29 -11.34 9.01 -1.99
N ASN A 30 -11.06 8.06 -2.87
CA ASN A 30 -9.85 8.05 -3.69
C ASN A 30 -9.83 9.26 -4.63
N TYR A 31 -10.97 9.65 -5.21
CA TYR A 31 -11.09 10.83 -6.07
C TYR A 31 -10.76 12.10 -5.29
N LYS A 32 -11.32 12.27 -4.09
CA LYS A 32 -10.99 13.42 -3.22
C LYS A 32 -9.49 13.52 -2.92
N MET A 33 -8.82 12.39 -2.67
CA MET A 33 -7.37 12.38 -2.47
C MET A 33 -6.62 12.77 -3.75
N LYS A 34 -7.05 12.31 -4.93
CA LYS A 34 -6.44 12.69 -6.22
C LYS A 34 -6.57 14.18 -6.52
N LEU A 35 -7.67 14.81 -6.12
CA LEU A 35 -7.89 16.26 -6.29
C LEU A 35 -6.98 17.11 -5.39
N GLN A 36 -6.37 16.53 -4.37
CA GLN A 36 -5.36 17.21 -3.54
C GLN A 36 -3.95 17.15 -4.12
N ASN A 37 -3.73 16.35 -5.18
CA ASN A 37 -2.44 16.29 -5.88
C ASN A 37 -2.19 17.53 -6.76
N ASP A 38 -0.94 17.71 -7.16
CA ASP A 38 -0.45 18.86 -7.91
C ASP A 38 -1.21 19.12 -9.23
N ASP A 39 -1.77 18.07 -9.86
CA ASP A 39 -2.55 18.14 -11.11
C ASP A 39 -3.76 19.09 -11.06
N TYR A 40 -4.30 19.34 -9.86
CA TYR A 40 -5.49 20.15 -9.62
C TYR A 40 -5.25 21.33 -8.66
N ARG A 41 -3.99 21.61 -8.31
CA ARG A 41 -3.63 22.70 -7.39
C ARG A 41 -4.07 24.06 -7.96
N GLY A 42 -5.00 24.73 -7.29
CA GLY A 42 -5.50 26.05 -7.68
C GLY A 42 -6.67 26.05 -8.68
N LYS A 43 -7.19 24.88 -9.05
CA LYS A 43 -8.44 24.76 -9.82
C LYS A 43 -9.64 24.66 -8.87
N ASP A 44 -10.82 25.01 -9.39
CA ASP A 44 -12.09 24.78 -8.68
C ASP A 44 -12.30 23.27 -8.45
N ALA A 45 -12.64 22.90 -7.22
CA ALA A 45 -12.68 21.49 -6.80
C ALA A 45 -13.82 20.70 -7.47
N GLU A 46 -14.92 21.38 -7.82
CA GLU A 46 -16.09 20.78 -8.45
C GLU A 46 -15.80 20.50 -9.94
N ALA A 47 -15.31 21.51 -10.66
CA ALA A 47 -14.87 21.34 -12.06
C ALA A 47 -13.75 20.28 -12.22
N ALA A 48 -12.84 20.18 -11.24
CA ALA A 48 -11.78 19.20 -11.23
C ALA A 48 -12.30 17.75 -11.02
N LEU A 49 -13.32 17.59 -10.19
CA LEU A 49 -13.97 16.29 -9.97
C LEU A 49 -14.69 15.83 -11.24
N ASP A 50 -15.41 16.73 -11.91
CA ASP A 50 -16.15 16.42 -13.14
C ASP A 50 -15.21 15.99 -14.27
N ASP A 51 -14.13 16.73 -14.52
CA ASP A 51 -13.09 16.35 -15.50
C ASP A 51 -12.49 14.97 -15.18
N PHE A 52 -12.21 14.71 -13.90
CA PHE A 52 -11.68 13.42 -13.47
C PHE A 52 -12.67 12.28 -13.73
N GLN A 53 -13.96 12.48 -13.43
CA GLN A 53 -15.02 11.49 -13.65
C GLN A 53 -15.22 11.20 -15.14
N GLU A 54 -15.23 12.22 -16.00
CA GLU A 54 -15.29 12.01 -17.45
C GLU A 54 -14.11 11.19 -17.96
N ARG A 55 -12.91 11.45 -17.42
CA ARG A 55 -11.71 10.69 -17.78
C ARG A 55 -11.80 9.25 -17.32
N VAL A 56 -12.32 8.98 -16.12
CA VAL A 56 -12.57 7.61 -15.63
C VAL A 56 -13.53 6.88 -16.58
N LYS A 57 -14.65 7.52 -16.96
CA LYS A 57 -15.63 6.91 -17.86
C LYS A 57 -15.04 6.50 -19.21
N LYS A 58 -14.15 7.34 -19.78
CA LYS A 58 -13.43 7.01 -21.01
C LYS A 58 -12.49 5.81 -20.85
N TYR A 59 -11.87 5.65 -19.68
CA TYR A 59 -11.06 4.46 -19.40
C TYR A 59 -11.93 3.21 -19.22
N GLU A 60 -13.09 3.33 -18.58
CA GLU A 60 -14.05 2.22 -18.42
C GLU A 60 -14.55 1.68 -19.76
N GLU A 61 -14.75 2.54 -20.77
CA GLU A 61 -15.19 2.14 -22.11
C GLU A 61 -14.20 1.23 -22.86
N VAL A 62 -12.91 1.31 -22.52
CA VAL A 62 -11.83 0.57 -23.18
C VAL A 62 -11.12 -0.41 -22.25
N TYR A 63 -11.62 -0.55 -21.02
CA TYR A 63 -11.00 -1.40 -20.01
C TYR A 63 -11.27 -2.87 -20.31
N GLU A 64 -10.19 -3.66 -20.32
CA GLU A 64 -10.22 -5.11 -20.44
C GLU A 64 -9.49 -5.67 -19.22
N GLU A 65 -10.17 -6.52 -18.44
CA GLU A 65 -9.55 -7.20 -17.30
C GLU A 65 -8.49 -8.19 -17.78
N CYS A 66 -7.46 -8.45 -16.95
CA CYS A 66 -6.51 -9.52 -17.23
C CYS A 66 -7.21 -10.89 -17.20
N GLU A 67 -7.24 -11.61 -18.32
CA GLU A 67 -7.93 -12.90 -18.44
C GLU A 67 -6.97 -14.10 -18.34
N ASP A 68 -7.50 -15.28 -18.02
CA ASP A 68 -6.71 -16.48 -17.75
C ASP A 68 -5.98 -17.04 -18.98
N ASP A 69 -6.47 -16.74 -20.18
CA ASP A 69 -5.99 -17.23 -21.47
C ASP A 69 -4.91 -16.33 -22.11
N GLU A 70 -4.64 -15.17 -21.50
CA GLU A 70 -3.56 -14.30 -21.91
C GLU A 70 -2.19 -15.01 -21.84
N LEU A 71 -1.30 -14.66 -22.76
CA LEU A 71 0.02 -15.26 -22.91
C LEU A 71 0.02 -16.79 -23.06
N GLY A 72 -0.99 -17.34 -23.73
CA GLY A 72 -1.10 -18.80 -23.90
C GLY A 72 -1.32 -19.51 -22.56
N ASN A 73 -2.14 -18.93 -21.69
CA ASN A 73 -2.45 -19.40 -20.33
C ASN A 73 -1.31 -19.29 -19.30
N MET A 74 -0.30 -18.47 -19.59
CA MET A 74 0.90 -18.32 -18.75
C MET A 74 1.00 -16.94 -18.07
N ILE A 75 -0.01 -16.08 -18.20
CA ILE A 75 -0.03 -14.80 -17.51
C ILE A 75 0.10 -15.00 -15.99
N SER A 76 0.87 -14.13 -15.34
CA SER A 76 0.99 -14.08 -13.88
C SER A 76 0.42 -12.76 -13.39
N TYR A 77 -0.59 -12.82 -12.52
CA TYR A 77 -1.23 -11.61 -12.02
C TYR A 77 -1.68 -11.75 -10.57
N ILE A 78 -1.91 -10.60 -9.94
CA ILE A 78 -2.54 -10.42 -8.63
C ILE A 78 -3.66 -9.38 -8.82
N LYS A 79 -4.92 -9.82 -8.73
CA LYS A 79 -6.09 -8.92 -8.75
C LYS A 79 -6.51 -8.60 -7.32
N LEU A 80 -6.60 -7.32 -7.00
CA LEU A 80 -7.02 -6.78 -5.71
C LEU A 80 -8.39 -6.13 -5.88
N TYR A 81 -9.43 -6.75 -5.33
CA TYR A 81 -10.79 -6.23 -5.37
C TYR A 81 -11.07 -5.39 -4.12
N ASN A 82 -11.65 -4.20 -4.31
CA ASN A 82 -12.09 -3.29 -3.26
C ASN A 82 -11.04 -3.10 -2.15
N VAL A 83 -9.80 -2.86 -2.57
CA VAL A 83 -8.67 -2.58 -1.67
C VAL A 83 -8.34 -3.75 -0.74
N GLY A 84 -8.38 -4.96 -1.30
CA GLY A 84 -7.96 -6.18 -0.61
C GLY A 84 -9.09 -6.97 0.04
N GLU A 85 -10.36 -6.57 -0.16
CA GLU A 85 -11.53 -7.37 0.25
C GLU A 85 -11.48 -8.79 -0.32
N LYS A 86 -11.05 -8.90 -1.58
CA LYS A 86 -10.78 -10.18 -2.24
C LYS A 86 -9.48 -10.06 -3.04
N VAL A 87 -8.63 -11.08 -2.95
CA VAL A 87 -7.39 -11.17 -3.71
C VAL A 87 -7.41 -12.45 -4.55
N VAL A 88 -7.15 -12.33 -5.84
CA VAL A 88 -7.04 -13.47 -6.77
C VAL A 88 -5.64 -13.47 -7.34
N THR A 89 -4.95 -14.60 -7.26
CA THR A 89 -3.59 -14.75 -7.78
C THR A 89 -3.53 -15.84 -8.83
N ARG A 90 -2.78 -15.60 -9.90
CA ARG A 90 -2.53 -16.60 -10.94
C ARG A 90 -1.06 -16.66 -11.28
N ASN A 91 -0.52 -17.88 -11.42
CA ASN A 91 0.86 -18.19 -11.79
C ASN A 91 1.95 -17.42 -11.01
N CYS A 92 1.64 -16.94 -9.80
CA CYS A 92 2.58 -16.25 -8.91
C CYS A 92 3.53 -17.24 -8.20
N ASN A 93 4.19 -18.08 -9.00
CA ASN A 93 5.07 -19.15 -8.55
C ASN A 93 6.43 -18.55 -8.16
N GLY A 94 6.94 -18.95 -7.00
CA GLY A 94 8.25 -18.53 -6.50
C GLY A 94 8.18 -17.49 -5.39
N HIS A 95 9.31 -17.29 -4.74
CA HIS A 95 9.37 -16.57 -3.47
C HIS A 95 8.91 -15.11 -3.57
N ILE A 96 9.38 -14.37 -4.57
CA ILE A 96 9.09 -12.94 -4.71
C ILE A 96 7.62 -12.69 -5.08
N PRO A 97 7.03 -13.30 -6.12
CA PRO A 97 5.60 -13.10 -6.42
C PRO A 97 4.68 -13.49 -5.25
N SER A 98 4.99 -14.59 -4.55
CA SER A 98 4.22 -15.00 -3.36
C SER A 98 4.34 -14.00 -2.21
N GLN A 99 5.52 -13.43 -1.95
CA GLN A 99 5.67 -12.37 -0.95
C GLN A 99 4.92 -11.10 -1.33
N VAL A 100 4.92 -10.72 -2.61
CA VAL A 100 4.16 -9.56 -3.11
C VAL A 100 2.67 -9.78 -2.89
N ALA A 101 2.13 -10.95 -3.28
CA ALA A 101 0.73 -11.29 -3.03
C ALA A 101 0.40 -11.24 -1.52
N TYR A 102 1.23 -11.87 -0.69
CA TYR A 102 1.05 -11.85 0.77
C TYR A 102 1.07 -10.43 1.34
N PHE A 103 2.02 -9.60 0.92
CA PHE A 103 2.08 -8.20 1.37
C PHE A 103 0.81 -7.44 0.98
N LEU A 104 0.38 -7.55 -0.28
CA LEU A 104 -0.80 -6.85 -0.78
C LEU A 104 -2.09 -7.29 -0.08
N MET A 105 -2.20 -8.56 0.34
CA MET A 105 -3.31 -9.06 1.16
C MET A 105 -3.37 -8.40 2.55
N ASN A 106 -2.26 -7.86 3.06
CA ASN A 106 -2.17 -7.28 4.40
C ASN A 106 -2.12 -5.74 4.42
N VAL A 107 -2.12 -5.10 3.25
CA VAL A 107 -2.16 -3.63 3.15
C VAL A 107 -3.62 -3.16 3.18
N HIS A 108 -3.86 -2.05 3.87
CA HIS A 108 -5.15 -1.36 3.84
C HIS A 108 -4.96 0.14 3.70
N ILE A 109 -5.94 0.81 3.10
CA ILE A 109 -5.91 2.28 2.89
C ILE A 109 -6.67 3.06 3.96
N THR A 110 -7.25 2.38 4.95
CA THR A 110 -7.93 3.05 6.06
C THR A 110 -6.95 3.91 6.85
N PRO A 111 -7.23 5.22 7.04
CA PRO A 111 -6.38 6.08 7.85
C PRO A 111 -6.26 5.54 9.28
N ARG A 112 -5.02 5.37 9.76
CA ARG A 112 -4.72 4.93 11.14
C ARG A 112 -3.53 5.69 11.67
N LYS A 113 -3.46 5.83 12.99
CA LYS A 113 -2.28 6.38 13.68
C LYS A 113 -1.41 5.20 14.13
N ILE A 114 -0.14 5.21 13.76
CA ILE A 114 0.87 4.28 14.27
C ILE A 114 1.80 5.09 15.17
N TRP A 115 1.81 4.78 16.47
CA TRP A 115 2.70 5.42 17.43
C TRP A 115 3.92 4.53 17.64
N LEU A 116 5.11 5.06 17.38
CA LEU A 116 6.36 4.38 17.65
C LEU A 116 7.11 5.16 18.73
N SER A 117 7.48 4.45 19.78
CA SER A 117 8.15 5.01 20.94
C SER A 117 9.30 4.09 21.32
N ARG A 118 10.43 4.66 21.75
CA ARG A 118 11.50 3.85 22.36
C ARG A 118 11.08 3.41 23.76
N HIS A 119 11.82 2.47 24.34
CA HIS A 119 11.75 2.20 25.77
C HIS A 119 12.24 3.43 26.56
N ALA A 120 11.75 3.54 27.80
CA ALA A 120 12.22 4.53 28.77
C ALA A 120 13.73 4.41 29.01
N GLU A 121 14.40 5.53 29.28
CA GLU A 121 15.84 5.54 29.54
C GLU A 121 16.21 4.65 30.74
N SER A 122 17.23 3.81 30.57
CA SER A 122 17.80 2.95 31.61
C SER A 122 19.19 3.40 32.02
N LEU A 123 19.61 3.02 33.23
CA LEU A 123 20.98 3.29 33.71
C LEU A 123 22.03 2.64 32.81
N ASP A 124 21.75 1.46 32.25
CA ASP A 124 22.67 0.79 31.34
C ASP A 124 22.90 1.62 30.07
N GLN A 125 21.86 2.26 29.54
CA GLN A 125 22.00 3.17 28.40
C GLN A 125 22.89 4.38 28.75
N VAL A 126 22.70 4.97 29.94
CA VAL A 126 23.55 6.07 30.43
C VAL A 126 25.00 5.63 30.58
N ASN A 127 25.22 4.37 30.99
CA ASN A 127 26.55 3.78 31.15
C ASN A 127 27.13 3.19 29.85
N GLY A 128 26.45 3.32 28.71
CA GLY A 128 26.91 2.81 27.41
C GLY A 128 26.87 1.27 27.29
N LEU A 129 26.11 0.59 28.13
CA LEU A 129 25.97 -0.87 28.13
C LEU A 129 24.82 -1.28 27.21
N LEU A 130 25.12 -2.00 26.13
CA LEU A 130 24.15 -2.40 25.10
C LEU A 130 23.65 -3.84 25.29
N GLY A 131 22.40 -4.09 24.91
CA GLY A 131 21.83 -5.44 24.75
C GLY A 131 21.49 -6.17 26.06
N ARG A 132 21.51 -5.48 27.20
CA ARG A 132 21.15 -6.06 28.51
C ARG A 132 19.68 -5.81 28.84
N ASP A 133 19.07 -6.74 29.55
CA ASP A 133 17.75 -6.54 30.17
C ASP A 133 17.93 -5.73 31.46
N SER A 134 17.94 -4.41 31.30
CA SER A 134 18.13 -3.48 32.43
C SER A 134 16.81 -3.27 33.16
N SER A 135 16.72 -3.76 34.40
CA SER A 135 15.53 -3.58 35.22
C SER A 135 15.41 -2.19 35.85
N THR A 136 16.46 -1.36 35.76
CA THR A 136 16.53 -0.08 36.48
C THR A 136 16.47 1.11 35.53
N MET A 137 15.34 1.82 35.56
CA MET A 137 15.11 3.06 34.83
C MET A 137 15.74 4.26 35.54
N THR A 138 16.11 5.29 34.78
CA THR A 138 16.49 6.60 35.34
C THR A 138 15.25 7.35 35.82
N GLU A 139 15.43 8.44 36.56
CA GLU A 139 14.32 9.35 36.91
C GLU A 139 13.62 9.89 35.65
N TYR A 140 14.39 10.29 34.63
CA TYR A 140 13.88 10.71 33.33
C TYR A 140 13.15 9.58 32.60
N GLY A 141 13.63 8.34 32.68
CA GLY A 141 12.95 7.16 32.16
C GLY A 141 11.58 6.94 32.80
N ASN A 142 11.49 7.09 34.13
CA ASN A 142 10.21 7.00 34.84
C ASN A 142 9.26 8.13 34.44
N GLU A 143 9.73 9.38 34.34
CA GLU A 143 8.91 10.52 33.90
C GLU A 143 8.40 10.30 32.46
N TYR A 144 9.26 9.80 31.58
CA TYR A 144 8.88 9.43 30.21
C TYR A 144 7.79 8.37 30.18
N ALA A 145 7.90 7.30 30.98
CA ALA A 145 6.90 6.24 31.04
C ALA A 145 5.54 6.77 31.50
N VAL A 146 5.52 7.65 32.51
CA VAL A 146 4.29 8.31 32.98
C VAL A 146 3.67 9.20 31.89
N LYS A 147 4.48 10.01 31.22
CA LYS A 147 3.99 10.87 30.13
C LYS A 147 3.48 10.08 28.94
N LEU A 148 4.19 9.01 28.54
CA LEU A 148 3.75 8.13 27.47
C LEU A 148 2.43 7.46 27.80
N ALA A 149 2.26 6.97 29.04
CA ALA A 149 0.99 6.41 29.50
C ALA A 149 -0.16 7.43 29.48
N SER A 150 0.13 8.73 29.68
CA SER A 150 -0.88 9.80 29.57
C SER A 150 -1.19 10.24 28.13
N MET A 151 -0.37 9.87 27.15
CA MET A 151 -0.52 10.22 25.73
C MET A 151 -1.37 9.22 24.94
N ILE A 152 -1.47 7.98 25.43
CA ILE A 152 -2.22 6.87 24.83
C ILE A 152 -3.67 6.91 25.33
#